data_AF-A0A931M6Y0-F1
#
_entry.id   AF-A0A931M6Y0-F1
#
_cell.length_a   1.000
_cell.length_b   1.000
_cell.length_c   1.000
_cell.angle_alpha   90.00
_cell.angle_beta   90.00
_cell.angle_gamma   90.00
#
_symmetry.space_group_name_H-M   'P 1'
#
loop_
_entity.id
_entity.type
_entity.pdbx_description
1 polymer ?
#
loop_
_entity_poly.entity_id
_entity_poly.type
_entity_poly.pdbx_seq_one_letter_code
_entity_poly.pdbx_strand_id
1 'polypeptide(L)'
;MAVIFSIPSCKKNDGISMNEKNIDYPAAYVVNGESSTISVIKLSTNTVTDSIDLMGSGGSMIMWPHHIYHHQSGGEHHLAIGVPGTDLSAGHTGGMPGMKGMVVVMNAVTGTIKKNFEVPVMNHNAVYSPDGTEIWTSQMDMAGKVLVYNATTYALKNTITVGDEPAEVTFSADGTKAYVCNGMSNTVSVINPVTKAVIATVNVD
;
A
#
# COMPACT_ATOMS: atom_id res chain seq x y z
N MET A 1 9.91 -42.06 -6.19
CA MET A 1 11.08 -41.24 -5.86
C MET A 1 11.49 -40.54 -7.15
N ALA A 2 11.01 -39.32 -7.37
CA ALA A 2 11.25 -38.57 -8.60
C ALA A 2 12.35 -37.55 -8.31
N VAL A 3 13.51 -37.74 -8.95
CA VAL A 3 14.61 -36.78 -8.93
C VAL A 3 14.30 -35.72 -9.97
N ILE A 4 13.96 -34.51 -9.51
CA ILE A 4 13.83 -33.34 -10.39
C ILE A 4 15.25 -32.81 -10.60
N PHE A 5 15.79 -32.98 -11.81
CA PHE A 5 16.98 -32.27 -12.27
C PHE A 5 16.55 -30.91 -12.81
N SER A 6 16.90 -29.83 -12.11
CA SER A 6 16.87 -28.48 -12.65
C SER A 6 18.20 -28.20 -13.36
N ILE A 7 18.13 -28.07 -14.69
CA ILE A 7 19.22 -27.57 -15.53
C ILE A 7 19.15 -26.03 -15.52
N PRO A 8 20.17 -25.30 -15.03
CA PRO A 8 20.26 -23.88 -15.29
C PRO A 8 20.62 -23.69 -16.77
N SER A 9 19.65 -23.25 -17.57
CA SER A 9 19.96 -22.67 -18.88
C SER A 9 20.55 -21.29 -18.64
N CYS A 10 21.82 -21.10 -19.01
CA CYS A 10 22.40 -19.78 -19.19
C CYS A 10 21.64 -19.06 -20.31
N LYS A 11 20.50 -18.45 -19.97
CA LYS A 11 19.96 -17.36 -20.76
C LYS A 11 20.91 -16.18 -20.61
N LYS A 12 21.11 -15.49 -21.72
CA LYS A 12 21.77 -14.18 -21.79
C LYS A 12 21.32 -13.33 -20.60
N ASN A 13 22.26 -12.63 -19.98
CA ASN A 13 22.03 -11.67 -18.90
C ASN A 13 21.10 -10.55 -19.40
N ASP A 14 19.80 -10.81 -19.41
CA ASP A 14 18.75 -9.84 -19.69
C ASP A 14 18.35 -9.20 -18.34
N GLY A 15 19.30 -8.55 -17.68
CA GLY A 15 19.04 -7.59 -16.61
C GLY A 15 18.25 -8.08 -15.40
N ILE A 16 18.59 -9.23 -14.80
CA ILE A 16 18.21 -9.46 -13.39
C ILE A 16 18.88 -8.34 -12.59
N SER A 17 18.06 -7.37 -12.18
CA SER A 17 18.47 -6.36 -11.21
C SER A 17 19.00 -7.10 -10.00
N MET A 18 20.20 -6.76 -9.52
CA MET A 18 20.88 -7.41 -8.38
C MET A 18 20.08 -7.34 -7.05
N ASN A 19 18.86 -6.79 -7.07
CA ASN A 19 17.96 -6.58 -5.95
C ASN A 19 16.65 -7.40 -6.02
N GLU A 20 16.44 -8.25 -7.04
CA GLU A 20 15.25 -9.11 -7.08
C GLU A 20 15.33 -10.24 -6.04
N LYS A 21 14.21 -10.50 -5.37
CA LYS A 21 14.03 -11.55 -4.36
C LYS A 21 13.29 -12.76 -4.94
N ASN A 22 13.31 -13.87 -4.21
CA ASN A 22 12.48 -15.04 -4.51
C ASN A 22 11.73 -15.47 -3.24
N ILE A 23 10.69 -14.71 -2.88
CA ILE A 23 9.87 -14.94 -1.70
C ILE A 23 8.74 -15.90 -2.11
N ASP A 24 9.09 -17.17 -2.31
CA ASP A 24 8.22 -18.25 -2.77
C ASP A 24 7.59 -19.07 -1.63
N TYR A 25 7.51 -18.46 -0.44
CA TYR A 25 6.97 -19.04 0.77
C TYR A 25 5.98 -18.08 1.45
N PRO A 26 5.05 -18.57 2.29
CA PRO A 26 4.18 -17.72 3.09
C PRO A 26 5.01 -16.75 3.97
N ALA A 27 4.84 -15.46 3.74
CA ALA A 27 5.60 -14.41 4.39
C ALA A 27 4.68 -13.28 4.89
N ALA A 28 5.06 -12.67 6.01
CA ALA A 28 4.59 -11.36 6.41
C ALA A 28 5.57 -10.29 5.92
N TYR A 29 5.04 -9.11 5.61
CA TYR A 29 5.81 -7.95 5.19
C TYR A 29 5.57 -6.84 6.21
N VAL A 30 6.66 -6.33 6.80
CA VAL A 30 6.60 -5.27 7.80
C VAL A 30 7.37 -4.07 7.28
N VAL A 31 6.69 -2.94 7.18
CA VAL A 31 7.28 -1.69 6.75
C VAL A 31 8.02 -1.03 7.91
N ASN A 32 9.24 -0.55 7.66
CA ASN A 32 10.09 0.11 8.65
C ASN A 32 10.28 1.57 8.23
N GLY A 33 9.58 2.50 8.91
CA GLY A 33 9.54 3.91 8.53
C GLY A 33 10.90 4.60 8.56
N GLU A 34 11.63 4.48 9.67
CA GLU A 34 12.93 5.16 9.87
C GLU A 34 13.99 4.69 8.88
N SER A 35 14.13 3.36 8.70
CA SER A 35 15.12 2.79 7.80
C SER A 35 14.69 2.77 6.34
N SER A 36 13.43 3.12 6.04
CA SER A 36 12.86 3.05 4.69
C SER A 36 13.02 1.66 4.05
N THR A 37 12.73 0.61 4.80
CA THR A 37 12.83 -0.79 4.33
C THR A 37 11.56 -1.58 4.58
N ILE A 38 11.47 -2.78 4.00
CA ILE A 38 10.47 -3.80 4.34
C ILE A 38 11.19 -5.04 4.85
N SER A 39 10.88 -5.45 6.08
CA SER A 39 11.28 -6.75 6.62
C SER A 39 10.38 -7.84 6.05
N VAL A 40 10.97 -8.91 5.52
CA VAL A 40 10.25 -10.11 5.07
C VAL A 40 10.41 -11.18 6.13
N ILE A 41 9.30 -11.60 6.72
CA ILE A 41 9.27 -12.59 7.81
C ILE A 41 8.67 -13.88 7.30
N LYS A 42 9.45 -14.96 7.31
CA LYS A 42 8.94 -16.30 6.98
C LYS A 42 8.00 -16.80 8.07
N LEU A 43 6.73 -17.03 7.73
CA LEU A 43 5.69 -17.35 8.73
C LEU A 43 5.92 -18.68 9.45
N SER A 44 6.52 -19.66 8.78
CA SER A 44 6.77 -20.97 9.38
C SER A 44 7.86 -20.96 10.46
N THR A 45 8.76 -19.97 10.43
CA THR A 45 9.92 -19.89 11.33
C THR A 45 9.91 -18.64 12.20
N ASN A 46 9.05 -17.66 11.92
CA ASN A 46 9.02 -16.34 12.58
C ASN A 46 10.39 -15.63 12.55
N THR A 47 11.11 -15.76 11.44
CA THR A 47 12.44 -15.15 11.25
C THR A 47 12.41 -14.18 10.08
N VAL A 48 13.10 -13.04 10.24
CA VAL A 48 13.40 -12.16 9.10
C VAL A 48 14.36 -12.90 8.16
N THR A 49 13.93 -13.11 6.92
CA THR A 49 14.69 -13.80 5.87
C THR A 49 15.27 -12.83 4.85
N ASP A 50 14.63 -11.69 4.66
CA ASP A 50 15.05 -10.64 3.74
C ASP A 50 14.71 -9.25 4.28
N SER A 51 15.44 -8.26 3.78
CA SER A 51 15.12 -6.85 3.88
C SER A 51 15.10 -6.25 2.48
N ILE A 52 14.06 -5.51 2.15
CA ILE A 52 13.89 -4.82 0.86
C ILE A 52 14.10 -3.33 1.12
N ASP A 53 15.08 -2.74 0.45
CA ASP A 53 15.36 -1.30 0.53
C ASP A 53 14.42 -0.52 -0.38
N LEU A 54 13.76 0.50 0.17
CA LEU A 54 12.92 1.42 -0.59
C LEU A 54 13.67 2.70 -0.94
N MET A 55 14.72 3.06 -0.21
CA MET A 55 15.48 4.28 -0.43
C MET A 55 16.29 4.18 -1.74
N GLY A 56 16.10 5.15 -2.65
CA GLY A 56 16.79 5.15 -3.95
C GLY A 56 16.29 4.11 -4.97
N SER A 57 15.26 3.32 -4.62
CA SER A 57 14.62 2.38 -5.54
C SER A 57 13.50 3.07 -6.33
N GLY A 58 13.44 2.84 -7.65
CA GLY A 58 12.37 3.39 -8.49
C GLY A 58 12.44 4.90 -8.79
N GLY A 59 13.61 5.54 -8.64
CA GLY A 59 13.85 6.92 -9.09
C GLY A 59 13.30 8.03 -8.19
N SER A 60 12.78 7.69 -7.01
CA SER A 60 12.27 8.66 -6.01
C SER A 60 12.82 8.35 -4.62
N MET A 61 12.95 9.38 -3.78
CA MET A 61 13.31 9.21 -2.36
C MET A 61 12.08 8.74 -1.58
N ILE A 62 11.88 7.43 -1.46
CA ILE A 62 10.83 6.84 -0.64
C ILE A 62 11.31 6.86 0.81
N MET A 63 10.76 7.76 1.61
CA MET A 63 11.10 7.95 3.02
C MET A 63 9.85 7.86 3.90
N TRP A 64 10.02 7.34 5.11
CA TRP A 64 8.94 7.16 6.09
C TRP A 64 7.73 6.37 5.56
N PRO A 65 7.93 5.20 4.92
CA PRO A 65 6.82 4.35 4.56
C PRO A 65 6.08 3.89 5.83
N HIS A 66 4.75 3.97 5.85
CA HIS A 66 3.96 3.92 7.10
C HIS A 66 3.02 2.71 7.20
N HIS A 67 2.21 2.43 6.18
CA HIS A 67 1.36 1.22 6.13
C HIS A 67 1.66 0.41 4.89
N ILE A 68 1.55 -0.90 5.03
CA ILE A 68 1.67 -1.87 3.95
C ILE A 68 0.42 -2.77 3.89
N TYR A 69 -0.10 -2.95 2.69
CA TYR A 69 -1.25 -3.79 2.39
C TYR A 69 -0.85 -4.88 1.41
N HIS A 70 -1.14 -6.13 1.74
CA HIS A 70 -0.95 -7.27 0.86
C HIS A 70 -2.26 -7.62 0.16
N HIS A 71 -2.19 -7.83 -1.15
CA HIS A 71 -3.31 -8.26 -1.97
C HIS A 71 -2.89 -9.40 -2.88
N GLN A 72 -3.81 -10.33 -3.14
CA GLN A 72 -3.59 -11.42 -4.08
C GLN A 72 -4.73 -11.45 -5.11
N SER A 73 -4.37 -11.38 -6.39
CA SER A 73 -5.32 -11.53 -7.50
C SER A 73 -4.63 -12.08 -8.74
N GLY A 74 -5.35 -12.90 -9.51
CA GLY A 74 -4.82 -13.49 -10.74
C GLY A 74 -3.55 -14.35 -10.55
N GLY A 75 -3.28 -14.83 -9.34
CA GLY A 75 -2.04 -15.56 -9.00
C GLY A 75 -0.83 -14.67 -8.70
N GLU A 76 -0.96 -13.35 -8.80
CA GLU A 76 0.07 -12.40 -8.37
C GLU A 76 -0.17 -11.94 -6.93
N HIS A 77 0.94 -11.65 -6.23
CA HIS A 77 0.93 -11.06 -4.90
C HIS A 77 1.45 -9.62 -5.00
N HIS A 78 0.62 -8.67 -4.61
CA HIS A 78 0.88 -7.25 -4.66
C HIS A 78 1.08 -6.69 -3.26
N LEU A 79 1.94 -5.68 -3.16
CA LEU A 79 2.01 -4.81 -1.98
C LEU A 79 1.64 -3.40 -2.41
N ALA A 80 0.77 -2.76 -1.65
CA ALA A 80 0.55 -1.31 -1.69
C ALA A 80 1.07 -0.70 -0.39
N ILE A 81 1.83 0.38 -0.49
CA ILE A 81 2.40 1.08 0.66
C ILE A 81 1.97 2.54 0.63
N GLY A 82 1.46 3.00 1.78
CA GLY A 82 1.21 4.42 2.03
C GLY A 82 2.47 5.08 2.57
N VAL A 83 2.88 6.19 1.96
CA VAL A 83 4.08 6.95 2.31
C VAL A 83 3.65 8.40 2.57
N PRO A 84 3.44 8.79 3.83
CA PRO A 84 2.91 10.12 4.18
C PRO A 84 3.82 11.29 3.75
N GLY A 85 5.10 11.02 3.47
CA GLY A 85 6.08 12.05 3.11
C GLY A 85 6.65 12.81 4.31
N THR A 86 6.29 12.39 5.53
CA THR A 86 6.79 12.93 6.80
C THR A 86 6.90 11.81 7.83
N ASP A 87 7.70 12.03 8.86
CA ASP A 87 7.78 11.14 10.02
C ASP A 87 6.56 11.32 10.93
N LEU A 88 5.84 10.22 11.19
CA LEU A 88 4.68 10.17 12.08
C LEU A 88 4.99 9.45 13.41
N SER A 89 6.27 9.19 13.72
CA SER A 89 6.71 8.51 14.95
C SER A 89 6.30 9.22 16.24
N ALA A 90 6.19 10.55 16.21
CA ALA A 90 5.78 11.38 17.33
C ALA A 90 4.25 11.57 17.47
N GLY A 91 3.46 10.99 16.57
CA GLY A 91 1.98 11.05 16.60
C GLY A 91 1.36 11.36 15.23
N HIS A 92 0.04 11.12 15.14
CA HIS A 92 -0.73 11.14 13.89
C HIS A 92 -1.66 12.35 13.73
N THR A 93 -1.53 13.37 14.58
CA THR A 93 -2.49 14.50 14.64
C THR A 93 -2.08 15.68 13.76
N GLY A 94 -3.06 16.32 13.12
CA GLY A 94 -2.90 17.66 12.54
C GLY A 94 -2.21 17.62 11.19
N GLY A 95 -2.91 17.12 10.17
CA GLY A 95 -2.39 16.93 8.80
C GLY A 95 -1.50 18.10 8.40
N MET A 96 -0.25 17.82 8.01
CA MET A 96 0.74 18.88 7.81
C MET A 96 0.45 19.61 6.49
N PRO A 97 -0.05 20.87 6.53
CA PRO A 97 -0.51 21.52 5.31
C PRO A 97 0.64 21.70 4.31
N GLY A 98 0.38 21.35 3.05
CA GLY A 98 1.38 21.45 1.97
C GLY A 98 2.32 20.25 1.84
N MET A 99 2.25 19.26 2.74
CA MET A 99 2.97 18.00 2.57
C MET A 99 2.24 17.08 1.58
N LYS A 100 3.01 16.47 0.68
CA LYS A 100 2.52 15.47 -0.27
C LYS A 100 2.82 14.08 0.24
N GLY A 101 1.94 13.14 -0.06
CA GLY A 101 2.19 11.72 0.16
C GLY A 101 2.67 11.02 -1.12
N MET A 102 2.82 9.70 -1.02
CA MET A 102 3.12 8.82 -2.14
C MET A 102 2.47 7.46 -1.92
N VAL A 103 2.13 6.81 -3.04
CA VAL A 103 1.76 5.39 -3.07
C VAL A 103 2.89 4.62 -3.75
N VAL A 104 3.31 3.52 -3.13
CA VAL A 104 4.28 2.58 -3.71
C VAL A 104 3.59 1.24 -3.95
N VAL A 105 3.76 0.70 -5.14
CA VAL A 105 3.21 -0.58 -5.59
C VAL A 105 4.35 -1.53 -5.90
N MET A 106 4.34 -2.71 -5.29
CA MET A 106 5.41 -3.70 -5.41
C MET A 106 4.88 -5.08 -5.76
N ASN A 107 5.73 -5.89 -6.37
CA ASN A 107 5.55 -7.34 -6.43
C ASN A 107 6.07 -7.93 -5.11
N ALA A 108 5.21 -8.66 -4.39
CA ALA A 108 5.57 -9.22 -3.08
C ALA A 108 6.58 -10.37 -3.19
N VAL A 109 6.57 -11.12 -4.29
CA VAL A 109 7.44 -12.29 -4.51
C VAL A 109 8.85 -11.84 -4.89
N THR A 110 8.95 -10.90 -5.84
CA THR A 110 10.24 -10.42 -6.34
C THR A 110 10.80 -9.27 -5.50
N GLY A 111 10.01 -8.67 -4.62
CA GLY A 111 10.40 -7.49 -3.84
C GLY A 111 10.67 -6.24 -4.70
N THR A 112 10.25 -6.23 -5.97
CA THR A 112 10.52 -5.12 -6.88
C THR A 112 9.41 -4.08 -6.86
N ILE A 113 9.78 -2.80 -6.90
CA ILE A 113 8.82 -1.70 -7.12
C ILE A 113 8.33 -1.75 -8.56
N LYS A 114 7.02 -1.95 -8.74
CA LYS A 114 6.34 -1.84 -10.04
C LYS A 114 6.07 -0.38 -10.39
N LYS A 115 5.67 0.41 -9.40
CA LYS A 115 5.34 1.83 -9.57
C LYS A 115 5.43 2.55 -8.23
N ASN A 116 5.85 3.81 -8.27
CA ASN A 116 5.53 4.80 -7.25
C ASN A 116 4.92 6.03 -7.92
N PHE A 117 4.12 6.79 -7.18
CA PHE A 117 3.56 8.07 -7.64
C PHE A 117 3.16 8.95 -6.46
N GLU A 118 3.39 10.25 -6.58
CA GLU A 118 2.96 11.24 -5.59
C GLU A 118 1.43 11.34 -5.54
N VAL A 119 0.92 11.61 -4.33
CA VAL A 119 -0.45 12.05 -4.08
C VAL A 119 -0.44 13.48 -3.55
N PRO A 120 -1.45 14.32 -3.85
CA PRO A 120 -1.37 15.77 -3.65
C PRO A 120 -1.32 16.21 -2.18
N VAL A 121 -1.71 15.33 -1.26
CA VAL A 121 -1.70 15.53 0.19
C VAL A 121 -1.23 14.23 0.83
N MET A 122 -0.59 14.32 2.00
CA MET A 122 -0.23 13.18 2.84
C MET A 122 -1.31 12.09 2.86
N ASN A 123 -0.88 10.85 2.72
CA ASN A 123 -1.73 9.69 2.94
C ASN A 123 -1.19 8.81 4.05
N HIS A 124 -2.08 8.09 4.74
CA HIS A 124 -1.68 7.22 5.82
C HIS A 124 -1.49 5.78 5.35
N ASN A 125 -2.44 5.28 4.53
CA ASN A 125 -2.37 3.94 3.94
C ASN A 125 -2.60 3.95 2.43
N ALA A 126 -2.42 2.79 1.80
CA ALA A 126 -2.84 2.51 0.43
C ALA A 126 -3.25 1.03 0.36
N VAL A 127 -4.43 0.74 -0.17
CA VAL A 127 -5.00 -0.61 -0.20
C VAL A 127 -5.54 -0.95 -1.58
N TYR A 128 -5.51 -2.22 -1.97
CA TYR A 128 -6.20 -2.67 -3.18
C TYR A 128 -7.70 -2.84 -2.91
N SER A 129 -8.53 -2.58 -3.93
CA SER A 129 -9.91 -3.08 -3.96
C SER A 129 -9.93 -4.61 -3.93
N PRO A 130 -10.99 -5.26 -3.42
CA PRO A 130 -11.06 -6.72 -3.32
C PRO A 130 -10.82 -7.43 -4.66
N ASP A 131 -11.32 -6.86 -5.76
CA ASP A 131 -11.13 -7.37 -7.13
C ASP A 131 -9.73 -7.09 -7.71
N GLY A 132 -8.90 -6.31 -7.01
CA GLY A 132 -7.55 -5.92 -7.42
C GLY A 132 -7.47 -4.88 -8.53
N THR A 133 -8.61 -4.32 -8.98
CA THR A 133 -8.65 -3.41 -10.12
C THR A 133 -8.33 -1.96 -9.76
N GLU A 134 -8.35 -1.63 -8.48
CA GLU A 134 -8.13 -0.27 -7.97
C GLU A 134 -7.21 -0.23 -6.75
N ILE A 135 -6.59 0.93 -6.54
CA ILE A 135 -5.84 1.26 -5.32
C ILE A 135 -6.50 2.47 -4.68
N TRP A 136 -6.83 2.35 -3.39
CA TRP A 136 -7.52 3.36 -2.60
C TRP A 136 -6.56 3.91 -1.53
N THR A 137 -6.53 5.23 -1.37
CA THR A 137 -5.65 5.91 -0.41
C THR A 137 -6.36 7.12 0.17
N SER A 138 -6.42 7.21 1.50
CA SER A 138 -6.97 8.33 2.25
C SER A 138 -5.98 9.48 2.31
N GLN A 139 -6.48 10.71 2.24
CA GLN A 139 -5.68 11.93 2.35
C GLN A 139 -5.96 12.64 3.66
N MET A 140 -4.94 12.72 4.52
CA MET A 140 -4.99 13.33 5.85
C MET A 140 -5.08 14.85 5.75
N ASP A 141 -6.26 15.34 5.40
CA ASP A 141 -6.61 16.76 5.28
C ASP A 141 -7.88 17.03 6.08
N MET A 142 -8.06 18.26 6.55
CA MET A 142 -9.32 18.70 7.14
C MET A 142 -10.47 18.55 6.14
N ALA A 143 -10.23 18.84 4.85
CA ALA A 143 -11.16 18.51 3.77
C ALA A 143 -10.89 17.10 3.25
N GLY A 144 -11.15 16.10 4.09
CA GLY A 144 -10.75 14.72 3.89
C GLY A 144 -11.25 14.10 2.59
N LYS A 145 -10.35 13.35 1.93
CA LYS A 145 -10.64 12.67 0.66
C LYS A 145 -10.08 11.26 0.66
N VAL A 146 -10.71 10.39 -0.12
CA VAL A 146 -10.11 9.13 -0.58
C VAL A 146 -9.91 9.21 -2.08
N LEU A 147 -8.69 8.97 -2.52
CA LEU A 147 -8.34 8.87 -3.93
C LEU A 147 -8.40 7.42 -4.39
N VAL A 148 -9.00 7.21 -5.57
CA VAL A 148 -9.16 5.91 -6.19
C VAL A 148 -8.39 5.89 -7.50
N TYR A 149 -7.37 5.06 -7.59
CA TYR A 149 -6.51 4.89 -8.76
C TYR A 149 -6.81 3.57 -9.46
N ASN A 150 -6.63 3.52 -10.78
CA ASN A 150 -6.58 2.26 -11.51
C ASN A 150 -5.30 1.48 -11.12
N ALA A 151 -5.42 0.22 -10.74
CA ALA A 151 -4.29 -0.58 -10.26
C ALA A 151 -3.27 -0.97 -11.35
N THR A 152 -3.62 -0.84 -12.63
CA THR A 152 -2.76 -1.18 -13.77
C THR A 152 -2.13 0.06 -14.40
N THR A 153 -2.94 1.09 -14.66
CA THR A 153 -2.47 2.32 -15.33
C THR A 153 -2.01 3.39 -14.35
N TYR A 154 -2.36 3.26 -13.07
CA TYR A 154 -2.10 4.23 -12.01
C TYR A 154 -2.71 5.62 -12.27
N ALA A 155 -3.70 5.68 -13.17
CA ALA A 155 -4.47 6.90 -13.41
C ALA A 155 -5.51 7.10 -12.30
N LEU A 156 -5.69 8.34 -11.84
CA LEU A 156 -6.75 8.70 -10.91
C LEU A 156 -8.11 8.48 -11.58
N LYS A 157 -8.96 7.67 -10.96
CA LYS A 157 -10.32 7.36 -11.43
C LYS A 157 -11.38 8.18 -10.69
N ASN A 158 -11.21 8.38 -9.39
CA ASN A 158 -12.18 9.10 -8.58
C ASN A 158 -11.55 9.73 -7.33
N THR A 159 -12.22 10.75 -6.80
CA THR A 159 -11.93 11.43 -5.55
C THR A 159 -13.22 11.48 -4.74
N ILE A 160 -13.23 10.82 -3.58
CA ILE A 160 -14.41 10.69 -2.73
C ILE A 160 -14.21 11.57 -1.51
N THR A 161 -15.09 12.56 -1.32
CA THR A 161 -15.10 13.37 -0.10
C THR A 161 -15.61 12.54 1.08
N VAL A 162 -14.90 12.63 2.20
CA VAL A 162 -15.22 11.96 3.48
C VAL A 162 -15.16 13.00 4.62
N GLY A 163 -15.19 12.56 5.88
CA GLY A 163 -15.02 13.45 7.03
C GLY A 163 -13.58 13.94 7.20
N ASP A 164 -13.35 14.70 8.25
CA ASP A 164 -12.11 15.45 8.48
C ASP A 164 -10.97 14.55 8.98
N GLU A 165 -9.76 14.81 8.47
CA GLU A 165 -8.52 14.07 8.71
C GLU A 165 -8.71 12.54 8.65
N PRO A 166 -9.04 11.99 7.47
CA PRO A 166 -9.19 10.56 7.33
C PRO A 166 -7.82 9.90 7.47
N ALA A 167 -7.73 8.91 8.35
CA ALA A 167 -6.50 8.15 8.56
C ALA A 167 -6.47 7.00 7.56
N GLU A 168 -7.27 5.94 7.72
CA GLU A 168 -7.17 4.73 6.92
C GLU A 168 -8.45 4.43 6.13
N VAL A 169 -8.29 3.75 5.00
CA VAL A 169 -9.37 3.09 4.26
C VAL A 169 -9.19 1.56 4.27
N THR A 170 -10.29 0.82 4.45
CA THR A 170 -10.33 -0.65 4.36
C THR A 170 -11.63 -1.16 3.73
N PHE A 171 -11.64 -2.41 3.26
CA PHE A 171 -12.82 -3.04 2.66
C PHE A 171 -13.41 -4.11 3.58
N SER A 172 -14.74 -4.22 3.53
CA SER A 172 -15.46 -5.41 4.01
C SER A 172 -15.00 -6.67 3.28
N ALA A 173 -15.06 -7.82 3.96
CA ALA A 173 -14.64 -9.10 3.40
C ALA A 173 -15.43 -9.51 2.16
N ASP A 174 -16.71 -9.14 2.07
CA ASP A 174 -17.55 -9.36 0.89
C ASP A 174 -17.34 -8.31 -0.22
N GLY A 175 -16.53 -7.29 0.05
CA GLY A 175 -16.20 -6.20 -0.87
C GLY A 175 -17.36 -5.24 -1.18
N THR A 176 -18.49 -5.35 -0.49
CA THR A 176 -19.68 -4.52 -0.76
C THR A 176 -19.60 -3.13 -0.15
N LYS A 177 -18.67 -2.93 0.79
CA LYS A 177 -18.44 -1.69 1.53
C LYS A 177 -16.95 -1.40 1.69
N ALA A 178 -16.59 -0.13 1.59
CA ALA A 178 -15.35 0.41 2.12
C ALA A 178 -15.64 1.29 3.34
N TYR A 179 -14.70 1.33 4.29
CA TYR A 179 -14.79 2.08 5.53
C TYR A 179 -13.59 3.00 5.62
N VAL A 180 -13.84 4.24 6.02
CA VAL A 180 -12.81 5.26 6.20
C VAL A 180 -12.98 5.86 7.59
N CYS A 181 -11.95 5.76 8.43
CA CYS A 181 -11.96 6.42 9.73
C CYS A 181 -11.58 7.90 9.56
N ASN A 182 -12.45 8.80 10.04
CA ASN A 182 -12.27 10.24 9.99
C ASN A 182 -11.85 10.72 11.39
N GLY A 183 -10.54 10.87 11.61
CA GLY A 183 -9.95 11.04 12.94
C GLY A 183 -10.40 12.32 13.65
N MET A 184 -10.51 13.43 12.92
CA MET A 184 -10.93 14.71 13.50
C MET A 184 -12.45 14.85 13.60
N SER A 185 -13.21 14.12 12.80
CA SER A 185 -14.68 14.16 12.87
C SER A 185 -15.29 13.18 13.87
N ASN A 186 -14.51 12.26 14.48
CA ASN A 186 -15.03 11.15 15.31
C ASN A 186 -16.11 10.31 14.59
N THR A 187 -15.92 10.10 13.28
CA THR A 187 -16.87 9.34 12.45
C THR A 187 -16.18 8.32 11.57
N VAL A 188 -16.97 7.37 11.06
CA VAL A 188 -16.57 6.45 9.99
C VAL A 188 -17.45 6.72 8.77
N SER A 189 -16.83 6.98 7.62
CA SER A 189 -17.53 7.03 6.33
C SER A 189 -17.67 5.62 5.78
N VAL A 190 -18.89 5.21 5.43
CA VAL A 190 -19.18 3.95 4.74
C VAL A 190 -19.41 4.25 3.26
N ILE A 191 -18.62 3.66 2.38
CA ILE A 191 -18.63 3.92 0.95
C ILE A 191 -19.08 2.66 0.20
N ASN A 192 -19.91 2.84 -0.83
CA ASN A 192 -20.19 1.79 -1.81
C ASN A 192 -19.05 1.75 -2.85
N PRO A 193 -18.27 0.65 -2.94
CA PRO A 193 -17.13 0.58 -3.84
C PRO A 193 -17.48 0.60 -5.32
N VAL A 194 -18.71 0.28 -5.72
CA VAL A 194 -19.09 0.32 -7.15
C VAL A 194 -19.43 1.75 -7.57
N THR A 195 -20.30 2.42 -6.81
CA THR A 195 -20.77 3.76 -7.14
C THR A 195 -19.83 4.86 -6.65
N LYS A 196 -18.88 4.54 -5.77
CA LYS A 196 -17.98 5.47 -5.07
C LYS A 196 -18.71 6.49 -4.21
N ALA A 197 -19.97 6.23 -3.88
CA ALA A 197 -20.78 7.11 -3.04
C ALA A 197 -20.60 6.76 -1.56
N VAL A 198 -20.49 7.76 -0.70
CA VAL A 198 -20.69 7.60 0.74
C VAL A 198 -22.17 7.28 0.97
N ILE A 199 -22.45 6.11 1.54
CA ILE A 199 -23.80 5.59 1.80
C ILE A 199 -24.22 5.72 3.26
N ALA A 200 -23.27 5.95 4.17
CA ALA A 200 -23.54 6.29 5.55
C ALA A 200 -22.34 7.00 6.18
N THR A 201 -22.60 7.78 7.23
CA THR A 201 -21.60 8.30 8.16
C THR A 201 -22.01 7.86 9.56
N VAL A 202 -21.11 7.20 10.27
CA VAL A 202 -21.37 6.57 11.57
C VAL A 202 -20.55 7.28 12.64
N ASN A 203 -21.19 7.83 13.66
CA ASN A 203 -20.48 8.37 14.84
C ASN A 203 -19.88 7.22 15.63
N VAL A 204 -18.64 7.38 16.09
CA VAL A 204 -17.93 6.33 16.84
C VAL A 204 -17.53 6.73 18.24
N ASP A 205 -17.55 8.03 18.58
CA ASP A 205 -17.35 8.58 19.92
C ASP A 205 -18.08 9.93 20.09
#